data_AF-A0A531KCN6-F1
#
_entry.id   AF-A0A531KCN6-F1
#
_cell.length_a   1.000
_cell.length_b   1.000
_cell.length_c   1.000
_cell.angle_alpha   90.00
_cell.angle_beta   90.00
_cell.angle_gamma   90.00
#
_symmetry.space_group_name_H-M   'P 1'
#
loop_
_entity.id
_entity.type
_entity.pdbx_description
1 polymer ?
#
loop_
_entity_poly.entity_id
_entity_poly.type
_entity_poly.pdbx_seq_one_letter_code
_entity_poly.pdbx_strand_id
1 'polypeptide(L)'
;ALPKAGADIIEMGMPFSDPMADGPAIQAAGLRALKGGQTLVKTLKMASEFRAADNETPIVLMGYYNPIYIHGVDRFLGDALASGIDGLIVVDLPPEMDEELCIPALKAGINFIRLATPTTDDKRLPKVLQNTSGFVYYVSMTGITGSA
;
A
#
# COMPACT_ATOMS: atom_id res chain seq x y z
N ALA A 1 5.28 -18.98 -3.31
CA ALA A 1 6.73 -19.10 -3.09
C ALA A 1 7.16 -18.32 -1.84
N LEU A 2 6.81 -17.04 -1.72
CA LEU A 2 7.18 -16.19 -0.57
C LEU A 2 6.69 -16.72 0.79
N PRO A 3 5.42 -17.15 0.97
CA PRO A 3 4.98 -17.71 2.26
C PRO A 3 5.78 -18.96 2.67
N LYS A 4 6.01 -19.86 1.71
CA LYS A 4 6.81 -21.08 1.93
C LYS A 4 8.29 -20.79 2.20
N ALA A 5 8.76 -19.58 1.92
CA ALA A 5 10.10 -19.10 2.26
C ALA A 5 10.15 -18.38 3.62
N GLY A 6 9.04 -18.34 4.37
CA GLY A 6 8.97 -17.77 5.72
C GLY A 6 8.54 -16.30 5.76
N ALA A 7 7.89 -15.76 4.72
CA ALA A 7 7.35 -14.40 4.77
C ALA A 7 6.09 -14.33 5.65
N ASP A 8 6.13 -13.53 6.72
CA ASP A 8 4.99 -13.32 7.61
C ASP A 8 3.94 -12.37 7.01
N ILE A 9 4.35 -11.42 6.17
CA ILE A 9 3.49 -10.43 5.51
C ILE A 9 4.02 -10.21 4.08
N ILE A 10 3.11 -10.04 3.12
CA ILE A 10 3.45 -9.68 1.74
C ILE A 10 3.02 -8.23 1.47
N GLU A 11 3.99 -7.38 1.19
CA GLU A 11 3.75 -6.05 0.61
C GLU A 11 3.73 -6.16 -0.91
N MET A 12 2.63 -5.76 -1.54
CA MET A 12 2.41 -5.86 -2.96
C MET A 12 2.21 -4.48 -3.59
N GLY A 13 3.15 -4.09 -4.46
CA GLY A 13 3.14 -2.81 -5.13
C GLY A 13 2.05 -2.70 -6.22
N MET A 14 1.31 -1.60 -6.20
CA MET A 14 0.41 -1.17 -7.27
C MET A 14 1.21 -0.35 -8.29
N PRO A 15 1.38 -0.80 -9.55
CA PRO A 15 2.15 -0.05 -10.53
C PRO A 15 1.55 1.33 -10.81
N PHE A 16 2.39 2.36 -10.80
CA PHE A 16 2.00 3.75 -11.04
C PHE A 16 2.96 4.42 -12.03
N SER A 17 2.45 5.32 -12.87
CA SER A 17 3.22 5.97 -13.94
C SER A 17 4.21 7.00 -13.41
N ASP A 18 3.91 7.64 -12.28
CA ASP A 18 4.68 8.75 -11.72
C ASP A 18 5.12 8.47 -10.26
N PRO A 19 5.88 7.40 -10.02
CA PRO A 19 6.21 6.96 -8.66
C PRO A 19 7.31 7.81 -8.00
N MET A 20 6.91 8.86 -7.28
CA MET A 20 7.84 9.82 -6.67
C MET A 20 8.57 9.32 -5.41
N ALA A 21 8.01 8.33 -4.70
CA ALA A 21 8.59 7.79 -3.46
C ALA A 21 9.47 6.55 -3.69
N ASP A 22 9.40 5.97 -4.88
CA ASP A 22 10.09 4.73 -5.23
C ASP A 22 11.52 5.02 -5.70
N GLY A 23 12.51 4.24 -5.26
CA GLY A 23 13.84 4.32 -5.86
C GLY A 23 13.98 3.52 -7.17
N PRO A 24 15.15 3.61 -7.82
CA PRO A 24 15.34 3.18 -9.22
C PRO A 24 14.95 1.73 -9.52
N ALA A 25 15.21 0.81 -8.58
CA ALA A 25 14.87 -0.60 -8.74
C ALA A 25 13.35 -0.83 -8.80
N ILE A 26 12.60 -0.14 -7.93
CA ILE A 26 11.15 -0.25 -7.84
C ILE A 26 10.49 0.47 -9.02
N GLN A 27 11.00 1.65 -9.40
CA GLN A 27 10.56 2.34 -10.62
C GLN A 27 10.71 1.45 -11.86
N ALA A 28 11.86 0.76 -12.00
CA ALA A 28 12.07 -0.17 -13.11
C ALA A 28 11.09 -1.36 -13.08
N ALA A 29 10.75 -1.87 -11.90
CA ALA A 29 9.74 -2.93 -11.75
C ALA A 29 8.34 -2.43 -12.14
N GLY A 30 7.94 -1.25 -11.67
CA GLY A 30 6.68 -0.58 -12.03
C GLY A 30 6.56 -0.39 -13.54
N LEU A 31 7.60 0.13 -14.19
CA LEU A 31 7.63 0.30 -15.64
C LEU A 31 7.51 -1.03 -16.40
N ARG A 32 8.15 -2.11 -15.93
CA ARG A 32 7.97 -3.44 -16.54
C ARG A 32 6.54 -3.94 -16.40
N ALA A 33 5.94 -3.77 -15.22
CA ALA A 33 4.55 -4.17 -14.97
C ALA A 33 3.57 -3.38 -15.87
N LEU A 34 3.73 -2.06 -15.95
CA LEU A 34 2.91 -1.19 -16.81
C LEU A 34 3.06 -1.54 -18.30
N LYS A 35 4.30 -1.77 -18.79
CA LYS A 35 4.54 -2.24 -20.17
C LYS A 35 3.91 -3.61 -20.45
N GLY A 36 3.83 -4.47 -19.43
CA GLY A 36 3.09 -5.74 -19.48
C GLY A 36 1.56 -5.59 -19.42
N GLY A 37 1.05 -4.35 -19.36
CA GLY A 37 -0.38 -4.05 -19.30
C GLY A 37 -0.99 -4.28 -17.91
N GLN A 38 -0.20 -4.22 -16.84
CA GLN A 38 -0.71 -4.34 -15.48
C GLN A 38 -1.56 -3.12 -15.10
N THR A 39 -2.61 -3.35 -14.32
CA THR A 39 -3.55 -2.33 -13.83
C THR A 39 -3.93 -2.60 -12.37
N LEU A 40 -4.53 -1.63 -11.70
CA LEU A 40 -5.07 -1.81 -10.34
C LEU A 40 -5.97 -3.05 -10.23
N VAL A 41 -6.92 -3.19 -11.16
CA VAL A 41 -7.85 -4.33 -11.22
C VAL A 41 -7.11 -5.66 -11.37
N LYS A 42 -6.05 -5.71 -12.19
CA LYS A 42 -5.24 -6.93 -12.34
C LYS A 42 -4.40 -7.22 -11.10
N THR A 43 -3.92 -6.20 -10.39
CA THR A 43 -3.24 -6.36 -9.10
C THR A 43 -4.18 -6.93 -8.04
N LEU A 44 -5.41 -6.43 -7.95
CA LEU A 44 -6.44 -6.99 -7.07
C LEU A 44 -6.77 -8.44 -7.43
N LYS A 45 -6.89 -8.75 -8.73
CA LYS A 45 -7.08 -10.12 -9.20
C LYS A 45 -5.93 -11.04 -8.79
N MET A 46 -4.68 -10.59 -8.86
CA MET A 46 -3.53 -11.36 -8.38
C MET A 46 -3.60 -11.67 -6.89
N ALA A 47 -4.06 -10.73 -6.06
CA ALA A 47 -4.27 -10.96 -4.64
C ALA A 47 -5.36 -12.02 -4.40
N SER A 48 -6.48 -11.94 -5.12
CA SER A 48 -7.56 -12.94 -5.06
C SER A 48 -7.08 -14.33 -5.48
N GLU A 49 -6.28 -14.43 -6.55
CA GLU A 49 -5.67 -15.69 -6.99
C GLU A 49 -4.69 -16.27 -5.98
N PHE A 50 -3.91 -15.40 -5.32
CA PHE A 50 -3.03 -15.81 -4.23
C PHE A 50 -3.85 -16.35 -3.05
N ARG A 51 -4.94 -15.67 -2.68
CA ARG A 51 -5.84 -16.08 -1.58
C ARG A 51 -6.48 -17.44 -1.78
N ALA A 52 -6.70 -17.85 -3.03
CA ALA A 52 -7.20 -19.19 -3.35
C ALA A 52 -6.20 -20.31 -2.95
N ALA A 53 -4.92 -20.00 -2.85
CA ALA A 53 -3.87 -20.95 -2.47
C ALA A 53 -3.31 -20.71 -1.04
N ASP A 54 -3.43 -19.49 -0.53
CA ASP A 54 -2.93 -19.08 0.79
C ASP A 54 -3.85 -18.03 1.42
N ASN A 55 -4.63 -18.44 2.40
CA ASN A 55 -5.58 -17.58 3.10
C ASN A 55 -5.09 -17.13 4.49
N GLU A 56 -3.80 -17.29 4.79
CA GLU A 56 -3.24 -16.99 6.11
C GLU A 56 -2.27 -15.82 6.06
N THR A 57 -1.40 -15.76 5.04
CA THR A 57 -0.34 -14.74 4.95
C THR A 57 -0.95 -13.38 4.61
N PRO A 58 -0.91 -12.33 5.47
CA PRO A 58 -1.51 -11.03 5.18
C PRO A 58 -0.91 -10.34 3.95
N ILE A 59 -1.76 -9.65 3.19
CA ILE A 59 -1.41 -8.88 1.99
C ILE A 59 -1.66 -7.40 2.25
N VAL A 60 -0.61 -6.60 2.11
CA VAL A 60 -0.66 -5.15 2.18
C VAL A 60 -0.44 -4.58 0.78
N LEU A 61 -1.37 -3.77 0.27
CA LEU A 61 -1.15 -3.04 -0.98
C LEU A 61 -0.37 -1.76 -0.71
N MET A 62 0.73 -1.58 -1.42
CA MET A 62 1.52 -0.35 -1.41
C MET A 62 1.36 0.40 -2.74
N GLY A 63 1.12 1.70 -2.70
CA GLY A 63 1.13 2.53 -3.91
C GLY A 63 0.70 3.96 -3.68
N TYR A 64 0.10 4.55 -4.71
CA TYR A 64 -0.27 5.96 -4.78
C TYR A 64 -1.80 6.13 -4.83
N TYR A 65 -2.30 7.30 -4.43
CA TYR A 65 -3.73 7.55 -4.29
C TYR A 65 -4.44 7.67 -5.64
N ASN A 66 -3.79 8.24 -6.65
CA ASN A 66 -4.44 8.56 -7.93
C ASN A 66 -5.13 7.35 -8.61
N PRO A 67 -4.52 6.16 -8.72
CA PRO A 67 -5.21 4.96 -9.24
C PRO A 67 -6.47 4.57 -8.45
N ILE A 68 -6.45 4.74 -7.12
CA ILE A 68 -7.60 4.48 -6.24
C ILE A 68 -8.70 5.51 -6.50
N TYR A 69 -8.33 6.79 -6.56
CA TYR A 69 -9.25 7.89 -6.82
C TYR A 69 -9.98 7.73 -8.16
N ILE A 70 -9.25 7.39 -9.24
CA ILE A 70 -9.83 7.16 -10.58
C ILE A 70 -10.77 5.95 -10.59
N HIS A 71 -10.46 4.89 -9.82
CA HIS A 71 -11.31 3.71 -9.69
C HIS A 71 -12.58 3.99 -8.85
N GLY A 72 -12.52 5.01 -8.00
CA GLY A 72 -13.52 5.38 -7.01
C GLY A 72 -13.27 4.67 -5.68
N VAL A 73 -13.19 5.44 -4.58
CA VAL A 73 -12.81 4.95 -3.24
C VAL A 73 -13.72 3.83 -2.75
N ASP A 74 -15.04 4.02 -2.76
CA ASP A 74 -15.98 3.01 -2.27
C ASP A 74 -15.90 1.71 -3.08
N ARG A 75 -15.77 1.84 -4.39
CA ARG A 75 -15.59 0.69 -5.29
C ARG A 75 -14.27 -0.01 -5.03
N PHE A 76 -13.19 0.74 -4.87
CA PHE A 76 -11.87 0.21 -4.60
C PHE A 76 -11.85 -0.58 -3.28
N LEU A 77 -12.44 -0.03 -2.21
CA LEU A 77 -12.48 -0.71 -0.92
C LEU A 77 -13.31 -2.00 -0.98
N GLY A 78 -14.43 -1.99 -1.69
CA GLY A 78 -15.22 -3.20 -1.94
C GLY A 78 -14.43 -4.27 -2.71
N ASP A 79 -13.77 -3.87 -3.80
CA ASP A 79 -12.96 -4.76 -4.63
C ASP A 79 -11.72 -5.28 -3.89
N ALA A 80 -11.08 -4.43 -3.06
CA ALA A 80 -9.93 -4.79 -2.23
C ALA A 80 -10.29 -5.81 -1.15
N LEU A 81 -11.40 -5.59 -0.44
CA LEU A 81 -11.90 -6.53 0.55
C LEU A 81 -12.27 -7.88 -0.09
N ALA A 82 -12.96 -7.85 -1.23
CA ALA A 82 -13.32 -9.05 -1.98
C ALA A 82 -12.09 -9.81 -2.51
N SER A 83 -10.98 -9.11 -2.72
CA SER A 83 -9.70 -9.70 -3.16
C SER A 83 -8.82 -10.18 -2.00
N GLY A 84 -9.25 -10.00 -0.75
CA GLY A 84 -8.53 -10.43 0.45
C GLY A 84 -7.32 -9.56 0.80
N ILE A 85 -7.41 -8.26 0.54
CA ILE A 85 -6.41 -7.26 0.98
C ILE A 85 -6.64 -6.92 2.46
N ASP A 86 -5.57 -6.98 3.25
CA ASP A 86 -5.61 -6.79 4.71
C ASP A 86 -5.19 -5.37 5.13
N GLY A 87 -4.42 -4.68 4.29
CA GLY A 87 -3.95 -3.33 4.59
C GLY A 87 -3.52 -2.52 3.38
N LEU A 88 -3.41 -1.21 3.57
CA LEU A 88 -3.02 -0.24 2.57
C LEU A 88 -1.85 0.62 3.08
N ILE A 89 -0.89 0.86 2.21
CA ILE A 89 0.15 1.88 2.33
C ILE A 89 -0.01 2.80 1.11
N VAL A 90 -0.48 4.03 1.34
CA VAL A 90 -0.65 5.03 0.29
C VAL A 90 0.29 6.19 0.56
N VAL A 91 1.39 6.24 -0.20
CA VAL A 91 2.59 7.05 0.15
C VAL A 91 2.40 8.55 -0.03
N ASP A 92 1.45 8.96 -0.87
CA ASP A 92 1.15 10.34 -1.23
C ASP A 92 -0.09 10.90 -0.51
N LEU A 93 -0.72 10.12 0.39
CA LEU A 93 -1.90 10.57 1.13
C LEU A 93 -1.54 10.96 2.58
N PRO A 94 -1.37 12.25 2.92
CA PRO A 94 -1.10 12.71 4.28
C PRO A 94 -2.26 12.50 5.27
N PRO A 95 -2.01 12.55 6.61
CA PRO A 95 -3.05 12.46 7.64
C PRO A 95 -4.12 13.55 7.57
N GLU A 96 -3.82 14.71 6.98
CA GLU A 96 -4.79 15.79 6.76
C GLU A 96 -5.90 15.40 5.77
N MET A 97 -5.66 14.39 4.93
CA MET A 97 -6.61 13.88 3.94
C MET A 97 -7.19 12.52 4.38
N ASP A 98 -7.28 12.27 5.69
CA ASP A 98 -7.82 11.02 6.24
C ASP A 98 -9.25 10.70 5.75
N GLU A 99 -10.06 11.72 5.54
CA GLU A 99 -11.45 11.58 5.09
C GLU A 99 -11.55 10.96 3.68
N GLU A 100 -10.53 11.16 2.85
CA GLU A 100 -10.50 10.69 1.46
C GLU A 100 -10.40 9.16 1.34
N LEU A 101 -9.67 8.50 2.24
CA LEU A 101 -9.42 7.06 2.13
C LEU A 101 -9.17 6.36 3.46
N CYS A 102 -8.42 6.96 4.38
CA CYS A 102 -8.05 6.32 5.65
C CYS A 102 -9.29 5.97 6.48
N ILE A 103 -10.17 6.94 6.73
CA ILE A 103 -11.40 6.72 7.51
C ILE A 103 -12.34 5.73 6.80
N PRO A 104 -12.61 5.86 5.49
CA PRO A 104 -13.34 4.84 4.72
C PRO A 104 -12.73 3.44 4.81
N ALA A 105 -11.41 3.29 4.67
CA ALA A 105 -10.72 2.01 4.72
C ALA A 105 -10.86 1.32 6.08
N LEU A 106 -10.65 2.08 7.17
CA LEU A 106 -10.83 1.57 8.53
C LEU A 106 -12.27 1.12 8.78
N LYS A 107 -13.26 1.89 8.31
CA LYS A 107 -14.68 1.51 8.40
C LYS A 107 -15.00 0.23 7.62
N ALA A 108 -14.33 0.01 6.49
CA ALA A 108 -14.45 -1.21 5.69
C ALA A 108 -13.68 -2.41 6.28
N GLY A 109 -12.90 -2.22 7.34
CA GLY A 109 -12.10 -3.27 7.98
C GLY A 109 -10.73 -3.50 7.34
N ILE A 110 -10.27 -2.58 6.49
CA ILE A 110 -8.94 -2.63 5.86
C ILE A 110 -7.99 -1.77 6.69
N ASN A 111 -6.82 -2.31 7.05
CA ASN A 111 -5.85 -1.55 7.84
C ASN A 111 -5.25 -0.40 7.02
N PHE A 112 -5.01 0.74 7.66
CA PHE A 112 -4.34 1.88 7.03
C PHE A 112 -3.00 2.13 7.71
N ILE A 113 -1.93 1.76 7.02
CA ILE A 113 -0.56 1.76 7.54
C ILE A 113 0.08 3.10 7.21
N ARG A 114 0.60 3.76 8.24
CA ARG A 114 1.22 5.09 8.13
C ARG A 114 2.73 4.98 8.15
N LEU A 115 3.37 5.85 7.38
CA LEU A 115 4.82 5.99 7.37
C LEU A 115 5.25 7.00 8.44
N ALA A 116 6.29 6.64 9.19
CA ALA A 116 7.05 7.55 10.04
C ALA A 116 8.48 7.67 9.49
N THR A 117 9.05 8.87 9.55
CA THR A 117 10.40 9.15 9.06
C THR A 117 11.31 9.64 10.21
N PRO A 118 12.64 9.66 10.04
CA PRO A 118 13.55 10.19 11.05
C PRO A 118 13.37 11.71 11.28
N THR A 119 12.74 12.40 10.34
CA THR A 119 12.39 13.83 10.42
C THR A 119 11.01 14.08 11.04
N THR A 120 10.25 13.02 11.36
CA THR A 120 8.96 13.15 12.06
C THR A 120 9.26 13.55 13.50
N ASP A 121 8.99 14.80 13.84
CA ASP A 121 9.22 15.33 15.18
C ASP A 121 8.15 14.86 16.17
N ASP A 122 8.42 15.04 17.47
CA ASP A 122 7.50 14.67 18.56
C ASP A 122 6.12 15.36 18.46
N LYS A 123 6.04 16.49 17.74
CA LYS A 123 4.79 17.22 17.54
C LYS A 123 3.95 16.61 16.42
N ARG A 124 4.60 16.05 15.39
CA ARG A 124 3.97 15.43 14.23
C ARG A 124 3.61 13.98 14.48
N LEU A 125 4.39 13.27 15.30
CA LEU A 125 4.20 11.84 15.57
C LEU A 125 2.77 11.49 16.05
N PRO A 126 2.14 12.21 17.01
CA PRO A 126 0.76 11.92 17.41
C PRO A 126 -0.24 12.01 16.25
N LYS A 127 -0.02 12.93 15.31
CA LYS A 127 -0.87 13.10 14.13
C LYS A 127 -0.68 11.99 13.11
N VAL A 128 0.56 11.47 12.97
CA VAL A 128 0.86 10.31 12.12
C VAL A 128 0.23 9.05 12.70
N LEU A 129 0.34 8.86 14.02
CA LEU A 129 -0.22 7.69 14.72
C LEU A 129 -1.75 7.70 14.79
N GLN A 130 -2.36 8.89 14.69
CA GLN A 130 -3.82 9.00 14.60
C GLN A 130 -4.34 8.18 13.42
N ASN A 131 -5.30 7.30 13.68
CA ASN A 131 -5.91 6.40 12.68
C ASN A 131 -4.94 5.40 12.01
N THR A 132 -3.71 5.25 12.50
CA THR A 132 -2.83 4.16 12.04
C THR A 132 -3.37 2.83 12.56
N SER A 133 -3.39 1.81 11.70
CA SER A 133 -3.69 0.43 12.09
C SER A 133 -2.77 -0.58 11.39
N GLY A 134 -2.80 -1.84 11.86
CA GLY A 134 -1.85 -2.87 11.45
C GLY A 134 -0.48 -2.64 12.09
N PHE A 135 0.31 -1.72 11.54
CA PHE A 135 1.64 -1.36 12.05
C PHE A 135 2.03 0.07 11.63
N VAL A 136 3.15 0.58 12.18
CA VAL A 136 3.77 1.82 11.76
C VAL A 136 4.98 1.48 10.89
N TYR A 137 5.03 2.01 9.66
CA TYR A 137 6.13 1.78 8.73
C TYR A 137 7.21 2.84 8.97
N TYR A 138 8.31 2.48 9.65
CA TYR A 138 9.42 3.41 9.87
C TYR A 138 10.41 3.37 8.70
N VAL A 139 10.53 4.48 7.98
CA VAL A 139 11.50 4.63 6.89
C VAL A 139 12.86 4.98 7.46
N SER A 140 13.87 4.13 7.28
CA SER A 140 15.18 4.27 7.93
C SER A 140 16.13 5.28 7.28
N MET A 141 15.81 5.82 6.10
CA MET A 141 16.66 6.78 5.38
C MET A 141 15.88 8.03 4.99
N THR A 142 16.55 9.19 5.03
CA THR A 142 16.03 10.50 4.58
C THR A 142 16.01 10.66 3.05
N GLY A 143 15.86 9.56 2.29
CA GLY A 143 15.86 9.53 0.84
C GLY A 143 15.13 8.31 0.27
N ILE A 144 14.71 8.41 -1.00
CA ILE A 144 13.93 7.41 -1.76
C ILE A 144 14.43 5.98 -1.55
N THR A 145 13.50 5.03 -1.53
CA THR A 145 13.75 3.60 -1.27
C THR A 145 14.67 2.95 -2.31
N GLY A 146 15.95 2.71 -1.98
CA GLY A 146 16.82 1.81 -2.76
C GLY A 146 18.20 2.32 -3.16
N SER A 147 18.96 2.91 -2.23
CA SER A 147 20.41 3.05 -2.40
C SER A 147 21.15 2.02 -1.54
N ALA A 148 21.58 0.94 -2.19
CA ALA A 148 22.72 0.14 -1.79
C ALA A 148 23.67 0.05 -2.99
#